data_AF-A0A532TKS6-F1
#
_entry.id   AF-A0A532TKS6-F1
#
_cell.length_a   1.000
_cell.length_b   1.000
_cell.length_c   1.000
_cell.angle_alpha   90.00
_cell.angle_beta   90.00
_cell.angle_gamma   90.00
#
_symmetry.space_group_name_H-M   'P 1'
#
loop_
_entity.id
_entity.type
_entity.pdbx_description
1 polymer ?
#
loop_
_entity_poly.entity_id
_entity_poly.type
_entity_poly.pdbx_seq_one_letter_code
_entity_poly.pdbx_strand_id
1 'polypeptide(L)'
;MNDTENDEIKKSANSENQEEKRKKPEKRARKSQGQMIQEALGLGPTDIQDVEKKLFIVRFLDYFSEETLDFIFKDNTINQYTKQITTHMEDFSTKGEEDILLKQSFESKRILETVHKLKGKAEEIASSKGIKGSMDKRLRRLTLYLTAPMFALIIVSFFFTQITYFILPVLCVFCMLPQVVRGRVTKKWFEFKEQNKNQIYSEYREDIMILKGFTGETLDNVRARLIELKVPLQLIKFMLYSRDYENLRLLNQKNIRGTKQYFYTFEYPQGVEPFPIPQQLLQYQQPIIPKKAEKLEKNFIVLSEMKGRDGVINYFVPTLKDKYAEKINEMLNNSKFSKAPNDFATIMPNYSENMVIYCVCGQVVEINNVQICNWKDQFKFYLFEGEQCNCEETVYALSLMDESAEVPEELKDIFLS
;
A
#
# COMPACT_ATOMS: atom_id res chain seq x y z
N MET A 1 -45.61 39.14 -19.97
CA MET A 1 -46.85 39.48 -19.24
C MET A 1 -47.84 38.36 -19.49
N ASN A 2 -48.22 37.70 -18.39
CA ASN A 2 -49.25 36.68 -18.16
C ASN A 2 -48.97 35.29 -18.81
N ASP A 3 -48.72 34.21 -18.04
CA ASP A 3 -49.58 33.55 -17.02
C ASP A 3 -50.90 33.07 -17.67
N THR A 4 -51.41 31.84 -17.55
CA THR A 4 -51.15 30.71 -16.65
C THR A 4 -51.93 29.49 -17.18
N GLU A 5 -51.41 28.30 -16.86
CA GLU A 5 -52.10 27.12 -16.27
C GLU A 5 -53.44 26.55 -16.79
N ASN A 6 -53.38 25.21 -16.99
CA ASN A 6 -54.30 24.17 -16.47
C ASN A 6 -55.77 24.12 -16.96
N ASP A 7 -56.51 23.01 -16.98
CA ASP A 7 -56.42 21.66 -16.39
C ASP A 7 -57.42 20.78 -17.19
N GLU A 8 -57.16 19.53 -17.63
CA GLU A 8 -57.22 18.26 -16.86
C GLU A 8 -58.31 17.29 -17.44
N ILE A 9 -58.23 15.99 -17.10
CA ILE A 9 -59.31 14.96 -17.06
C ILE A 9 -59.59 14.19 -18.39
N LYS A 10 -59.57 12.84 -18.55
CA LYS A 10 -59.58 11.65 -17.64
C LYS A 10 -59.25 10.34 -18.41
N LYS A 11 -58.67 9.37 -17.68
CA LYS A 11 -58.89 7.89 -17.67
C LYS A 11 -58.50 7.08 -18.93
N SER A 12 -57.95 5.86 -18.87
CA SER A 12 -57.90 4.84 -17.80
C SER A 12 -56.94 3.69 -18.16
N ALA A 13 -56.22 3.19 -17.14
CA ALA A 13 -55.84 1.80 -16.83
C ALA A 13 -55.46 0.81 -17.96
N ASN A 14 -54.25 0.25 -17.92
CA ASN A 14 -54.02 -1.05 -17.26
C ASN A 14 -52.54 -1.48 -17.21
N SER A 15 -52.24 -2.31 -16.20
CA SER A 15 -51.19 -3.34 -16.14
C SER A 15 -49.75 -2.96 -15.82
N GLU A 16 -49.46 -2.99 -14.51
CA GLU A 16 -48.40 -3.80 -13.88
C GLU A 16 -47.14 -4.14 -14.69
N ASN A 17 -46.06 -3.38 -14.44
CA ASN A 17 -44.71 -3.91 -14.26
C ASN A 17 -43.80 -2.78 -13.75
N GLN A 18 -43.87 -2.50 -12.45
CA GLN A 18 -42.84 -1.69 -11.78
C GLN A 18 -41.68 -2.61 -11.43
N GLU A 19 -40.75 -2.78 -12.37
CA GLU A 19 -39.36 -3.07 -12.01
C GLU A 19 -38.84 -1.90 -11.17
N GLU A 20 -38.85 -2.09 -9.86
CA GLU A 20 -38.17 -1.25 -8.89
C GLU A 20 -36.67 -1.31 -9.19
N LYS A 21 -36.21 -0.48 -10.13
CA LYS A 21 -34.79 -0.20 -10.36
C LYS A 21 -34.24 0.42 -9.09
N ARG A 22 -33.75 -0.44 -8.19
CA ARG A 22 -32.84 -0.08 -7.10
C ARG A 22 -31.68 0.68 -7.72
N LYS A 23 -31.75 2.02 -7.70
CA LYS A 23 -30.60 2.89 -7.96
C LYS A 23 -29.55 2.48 -6.94
N LYS A 24 -28.51 1.78 -7.42
CA LYS A 24 -27.28 1.59 -6.67
C LYS A 24 -26.86 2.97 -6.17
N PRO A 25 -26.53 3.14 -4.88
CA PRO A 25 -26.01 4.41 -4.40
C PRO A 25 -24.78 4.74 -5.26
N GLU A 26 -24.81 5.87 -5.95
CA GLU A 26 -23.63 6.42 -6.61
C GLU A 26 -22.53 6.47 -5.56
N LYS A 27 -21.48 5.66 -5.76
CA LYS A 27 -20.26 5.76 -4.97
C LYS A 27 -19.80 7.21 -5.09
N ARG A 28 -19.98 8.00 -4.03
CA ARG A 28 -19.41 9.35 -3.95
C ARG A 28 -17.94 9.24 -4.35
N ALA A 29 -17.57 9.90 -5.45
CA ALA A 29 -16.19 9.91 -5.91
C ALA A 29 -15.32 10.42 -4.76
N ARG A 30 -14.34 9.61 -4.32
CA ARG A 30 -13.40 10.03 -3.29
C ARG A 30 -12.63 11.23 -3.83
N LYS A 31 -12.84 12.40 -3.24
CA LYS A 31 -12.09 13.62 -3.57
C LYS A 31 -10.60 13.40 -3.31
N SER A 32 -9.72 13.94 -4.16
CA SER A 32 -8.28 13.89 -3.91
C SER A 32 -7.90 14.81 -2.74
N GLN A 33 -6.73 14.60 -2.13
CA GLN A 33 -6.21 15.52 -1.11
C GLN A 33 -6.09 16.96 -1.66
N GLY A 34 -5.65 17.11 -2.91
CA GLY A 34 -5.59 18.41 -3.58
C GLY A 34 -6.97 19.06 -3.71
N GLN A 35 -8.00 18.30 -4.10
CA GLN A 35 -9.38 18.80 -4.19
C GLN A 35 -9.94 19.21 -2.81
N MET A 36 -9.62 18.48 -1.74
CA MET A 36 -10.05 18.84 -0.40
C MET A 36 -9.32 20.08 0.14
N ILE A 37 -8.02 20.22 -0.13
CA ILE A 37 -7.25 21.43 0.21
C ILE A 37 -7.80 22.63 -0.56
N GLN A 38 -8.09 22.45 -1.84
CA GLN A 38 -8.63 23.48 -2.71
C GLN A 38 -9.98 23.99 -2.19
N GLU A 39 -10.92 23.09 -1.87
CA GLU A 39 -12.23 23.45 -1.34
C GLU A 39 -12.14 24.15 0.03
N ALA A 40 -11.28 23.66 0.92
CA ALA A 40 -11.14 24.19 2.28
C ALA A 40 -10.40 25.54 2.35
N LEU A 41 -9.58 25.87 1.35
CA LEU A 41 -8.85 27.13 1.26
C LEU A 41 -9.47 28.11 0.26
N GLY A 42 -10.56 27.74 -0.42
CA GLY A 42 -11.23 28.59 -1.41
C GLY A 42 -10.39 28.85 -2.67
N LEU A 43 -9.54 27.90 -3.07
CA LEU A 43 -8.63 28.04 -4.21
C LEU A 43 -9.32 27.70 -5.54
N GLY A 44 -8.79 28.24 -6.64
CA GLY A 44 -9.23 27.87 -7.98
C GLY A 44 -8.87 26.41 -8.33
N PRO A 45 -9.63 25.75 -9.22
CA PRO A 45 -9.38 24.37 -9.64
C PRO A 45 -8.03 24.16 -10.32
N THR A 46 -7.46 25.20 -10.91
CA THR A 46 -6.19 25.15 -11.61
C THR A 46 -4.98 25.28 -10.68
N ASP A 47 -5.12 25.98 -9.55
CA ASP A 47 -3.99 26.35 -8.70
C ASP A 47 -3.29 25.16 -8.03
N ILE A 48 -4.07 24.22 -7.49
CA ILE A 48 -3.53 23.02 -6.85
C ILE A 48 -3.14 21.96 -7.89
N GLN A 49 -3.85 21.89 -9.02
CA GLN A 49 -3.50 20.97 -10.11
C GLN A 49 -2.11 21.26 -10.66
N ASP A 50 -1.71 22.53 -10.73
CA ASP A 50 -0.40 22.92 -11.20
C ASP A 50 0.72 22.51 -10.24
N VAL A 51 0.47 22.64 -8.94
CA VAL A 51 1.37 22.11 -7.90
C VAL A 51 1.50 20.59 -8.02
N GLU A 52 0.40 19.85 -8.22
CA GLU A 52 0.42 18.40 -8.40
C GLU A 52 1.22 17.99 -9.66
N LYS A 53 1.05 18.69 -10.78
CA LYS A 53 1.82 18.47 -12.02
C LYS A 53 3.32 18.67 -11.79
N LYS A 54 3.73 19.76 -11.13
CA LYS A 54 5.14 20.03 -10.82
C LYS A 54 5.73 18.99 -9.87
N LEU A 55 4.99 18.62 -8.82
CA LEU A 55 5.41 17.56 -7.89
C LEU A 55 5.51 16.19 -8.58
N PHE A 56 4.69 15.90 -9.59
CA PHE A 56 4.84 14.69 -10.40
C PHE A 56 6.18 14.65 -11.15
N ILE A 57 6.54 15.76 -11.81
CA ILE A 57 7.81 15.90 -12.54
C ILE A 57 8.99 15.70 -11.59
N VAL A 58 8.98 16.40 -10.45
CA VAL A 58 9.97 16.28 -9.38
C VAL A 58 10.14 14.83 -8.92
N ARG A 59 9.04 14.14 -8.59
CA ARG A 59 9.09 12.75 -8.10
C ARG A 59 9.70 11.80 -9.14
N PHE A 60 9.37 12.00 -10.41
CA PHE A 60 9.92 11.16 -11.48
C PHE A 60 11.41 11.41 -11.66
N LEU A 61 11.83 12.68 -11.80
CA LEU A 61 13.23 13.01 -12.05
C LEU A 61 14.13 12.60 -10.90
N ASP A 62 13.68 12.85 -9.67
CA ASP A 62 14.38 12.44 -8.46
C ASP A 62 14.51 10.90 -8.39
N TYR A 63 13.41 10.16 -8.58
CA TYR A 63 13.44 8.69 -8.61
C TYR A 63 14.34 8.15 -9.72
N PHE A 64 14.26 8.72 -10.92
CA PHE A 64 15.09 8.31 -12.04
C PHE A 64 16.58 8.58 -11.78
N SER A 65 16.90 9.70 -11.12
CA SER A 65 18.27 10.06 -10.76
C SER A 65 18.88 9.14 -9.70
N GLU A 66 18.07 8.63 -8.77
CA GLU A 66 18.50 7.74 -7.68
C GLU A 66 18.47 6.25 -8.05
N GLU A 67 17.54 5.85 -8.90
CA GLU A 67 17.29 4.45 -9.27
C GLU A 67 17.24 4.26 -10.79
N THR A 68 18.20 4.86 -11.52
CA THR A 68 18.29 4.77 -12.99
C THR A 68 18.23 3.33 -13.51
N LEU A 69 18.83 2.39 -12.78
CA LEU A 69 18.83 0.96 -13.11
C LEU A 69 17.44 0.32 -13.12
N ASP A 70 16.44 0.89 -12.44
CA ASP A 70 15.07 0.36 -12.46
C ASP A 70 14.34 0.60 -13.78
N PHE A 71 14.89 1.46 -14.64
CA PHE A 71 14.32 1.86 -15.92
C PHE A 71 14.99 1.23 -17.13
N ILE A 72 16.04 0.42 -16.95
CA ILE A 72 16.69 -0.27 -18.07
C ILE A 72 15.71 -1.23 -18.76
N PHE A 73 15.71 -1.22 -20.08
CA PHE A 73 14.85 -2.01 -20.96
C PHE A 73 13.34 -1.77 -20.73
N LYS A 74 12.96 -0.61 -20.18
CA LYS A 74 11.57 -0.18 -19.95
C LYS A 74 11.22 1.07 -20.78
N ASP A 75 11.42 1.01 -22.09
CA ASP A 75 11.13 2.12 -23.04
C ASP A 75 9.72 2.67 -22.87
N ASN A 76 8.72 1.78 -22.83
CA ASN A 76 7.32 2.18 -22.73
C ASN A 76 7.05 3.00 -21.46
N THR A 77 7.67 2.64 -20.33
CA THR A 77 7.51 3.35 -19.06
C THR A 77 8.13 4.75 -19.15
N ILE A 78 9.38 4.85 -19.63
CA ILE A 78 10.06 6.15 -19.78
C ILE A 78 9.32 7.05 -20.77
N ASN A 79 8.83 6.50 -21.89
CA ASN A 79 8.10 7.27 -22.89
C ASN A 79 6.76 7.77 -22.34
N GLN A 80 6.07 7.00 -21.49
CA GLN A 80 4.86 7.45 -20.80
C GLN A 80 5.13 8.63 -19.87
N TYR A 81 6.16 8.54 -19.03
CA TYR A 81 6.57 9.64 -18.16
C TYR A 81 6.98 10.87 -18.97
N THR A 82 7.83 10.68 -19.97
CA THR A 82 8.31 11.75 -20.85
C THR A 82 7.16 12.47 -21.52
N LYS A 83 6.19 11.73 -22.08
CA LYS A 83 5.00 12.31 -22.70
C LYS A 83 4.18 13.14 -21.71
N GLN A 84 3.94 12.63 -20.51
CA GLN A 84 3.19 13.37 -19.47
C GLN A 84 3.93 14.64 -19.04
N ILE A 85 5.25 14.55 -18.84
CA ILE A 85 6.10 15.70 -18.48
C ILE A 85 6.06 16.75 -19.58
N THR A 86 6.24 16.37 -20.85
CA THR A 86 6.16 17.29 -21.98
C THR A 86 4.80 17.99 -22.04
N THR A 87 3.70 17.25 -21.90
CA THR A 87 2.36 17.85 -21.85
C THR A 87 2.22 18.86 -20.70
N HIS A 88 2.73 18.53 -19.51
CA HIS A 88 2.70 19.47 -18.38
C HIS A 88 3.59 20.70 -18.59
N MET A 89 4.75 20.54 -19.23
CA MET A 89 5.64 21.66 -19.56
C MET A 89 5.05 22.57 -20.63
N GLU A 90 4.33 22.01 -21.61
CA GLU A 90 3.61 22.81 -22.61
C GLU A 90 2.52 23.67 -21.93
N ASP A 91 1.78 23.11 -20.98
CA ASP A 91 0.78 23.83 -20.19
C ASP A 91 1.37 25.00 -19.38
N PHE A 92 2.66 24.97 -19.03
CA PHE A 92 3.32 26.05 -18.29
C PHE A 92 3.63 27.28 -19.14
N SER A 93 3.66 27.12 -20.47
CA SER A 93 3.95 28.22 -21.42
C SER A 93 2.89 29.32 -21.42
N THR A 94 1.70 29.04 -20.92
CA THR A 94 0.54 29.94 -20.94
C THR A 94 0.26 30.55 -19.56
N LYS A 95 1.15 30.34 -18.60
CA LYS A 95 0.98 30.71 -17.18
C LYS A 95 1.92 31.83 -16.76
N GLY A 96 1.98 32.11 -15.45
CA GLY A 96 2.76 33.19 -14.87
C GLY A 96 4.25 33.14 -15.22
N GLU A 97 4.95 34.25 -14.99
CA GLU A 97 6.36 34.43 -15.41
C GLU A 97 7.29 33.33 -14.88
N GLU A 98 7.14 32.89 -13.63
CA GLU A 98 7.97 31.82 -13.07
C GLU A 98 7.81 30.47 -13.78
N ASP A 99 6.60 30.16 -14.29
CA ASP A 99 6.32 28.91 -14.99
C ASP A 99 6.96 28.89 -16.39
N ILE A 100 7.00 30.07 -17.04
CA ILE A 100 7.71 30.28 -18.30
C ILE A 100 9.22 30.08 -18.09
N LEU A 101 9.78 30.66 -17.03
CA LEU A 101 11.19 30.47 -16.68
C LEU A 101 11.52 29.00 -16.37
N LEU A 102 10.62 28.30 -15.67
CA LEU A 102 10.81 26.87 -15.39
C LEU A 102 10.82 26.04 -16.68
N LYS A 103 9.94 26.34 -17.63
CA LYS A 103 9.96 25.69 -18.95
C LYS A 103 11.26 25.97 -19.70
N GLN A 104 11.74 27.22 -19.70
CA GLN A 104 13.02 27.57 -20.33
C GLN A 104 14.20 26.84 -19.67
N SER A 105 14.19 26.70 -18.34
CA SER A 105 15.17 25.88 -17.61
C SER A 105 15.12 24.42 -18.04
N PHE A 106 13.92 23.85 -18.19
CA PHE A 106 13.73 22.47 -18.63
C PHE A 106 14.32 22.20 -20.04
N GLU A 107 14.07 23.13 -20.97
CA GLU A 107 14.57 23.03 -22.36
C GLU A 107 16.08 23.28 -22.43
N SER A 108 16.57 24.35 -21.79
CA SER A 108 17.99 24.72 -21.81
C SER A 108 18.89 23.67 -21.14
N LYS A 109 18.42 23.05 -20.05
CA LYS A 109 19.13 21.93 -19.39
C LYS A 109 18.97 20.60 -20.09
N ARG A 110 18.17 20.52 -21.16
CA ARG A 110 17.97 19.32 -21.97
C ARG A 110 17.60 18.11 -21.10
N ILE A 111 16.62 18.30 -20.20
CA ILE A 111 16.27 17.32 -19.16
C ILE A 111 15.91 15.95 -19.74
N LEU A 112 15.06 15.93 -20.78
CA LEU A 112 14.64 14.66 -21.41
C LEU A 112 15.78 13.94 -22.11
N GLU A 113 16.67 14.70 -22.76
CA GLU A 113 17.84 14.11 -23.40
C GLU A 113 18.78 13.49 -22.36
N THR A 114 18.97 14.17 -21.23
CA THR A 114 19.75 13.69 -20.10
C THR A 114 19.17 12.38 -19.54
N VAL A 115 17.84 12.30 -19.40
CA VAL A 115 17.15 11.06 -19.00
C VAL A 115 17.41 9.93 -20.00
N HIS A 116 17.25 10.18 -21.30
CA HIS A 116 17.49 9.17 -22.33
C HIS A 116 18.95 8.72 -22.41
N LYS A 117 19.89 9.66 -22.28
CA LYS A 117 21.34 9.41 -22.25
C LYS A 117 21.70 8.52 -21.06
N LEU A 118 21.31 8.90 -19.85
CA LEU A 118 21.57 8.13 -18.62
C LEU A 118 21.00 6.71 -18.70
N LYS A 119 19.77 6.58 -19.21
CA LYS A 119 19.15 5.27 -19.42
C LYS A 119 19.94 4.42 -20.41
N GLY A 120 20.32 4.98 -21.57
CA GLY A 120 21.11 4.27 -22.57
C GLY A 120 22.45 3.79 -22.00
N LYS A 121 23.12 4.61 -21.20
CA LYS A 121 24.36 4.24 -20.51
C LYS A 121 24.16 3.17 -19.45
N ALA A 122 23.08 3.24 -18.69
CA ALA A 122 22.70 2.18 -17.75
C ALA A 122 22.43 0.83 -18.48
N GLU A 123 21.84 0.87 -19.67
CA GLU A 123 21.62 -0.32 -20.53
C GLU A 123 22.92 -0.86 -21.13
N GLU A 124 23.87 0.00 -21.51
CA GLU A 124 25.21 -0.41 -21.95
C GLU A 124 25.95 -1.15 -20.84
N ILE A 125 25.94 -0.61 -19.61
CA ILE A 125 26.53 -1.26 -18.42
C ILE A 125 25.86 -2.60 -18.16
N ALA A 126 24.53 -2.64 -18.16
CA ALA A 126 23.78 -3.89 -17.94
C ALA A 126 24.13 -4.95 -19.01
N SER A 127 24.22 -4.53 -20.27
CA SER A 127 24.57 -5.40 -21.39
C SER A 127 26.00 -5.94 -21.27
N SER A 128 26.96 -5.11 -20.86
CA SER A 128 28.36 -5.51 -20.62
C SER A 128 28.48 -6.56 -19.51
N LYS A 129 27.56 -6.54 -18.53
CA LYS A 129 27.49 -7.51 -17.42
C LYS A 129 26.54 -8.68 -17.70
N GLY A 130 26.13 -8.87 -18.96
CA GLY A 130 25.35 -10.03 -19.41
C GLY A 130 23.84 -9.93 -19.25
N ILE A 131 23.31 -8.75 -18.89
CA ILE A 131 21.86 -8.50 -18.82
C ILE A 131 21.38 -7.95 -20.16
N LYS A 132 20.76 -8.82 -20.97
CA LYS A 132 20.37 -8.51 -22.36
C LYS A 132 18.91 -8.05 -22.53
N GLY A 133 18.20 -7.77 -21.45
CA GLY A 133 16.81 -7.33 -21.56
C GLY A 133 16.06 -7.23 -20.25
N SER A 134 14.80 -6.77 -20.35
CA SER A 134 13.93 -6.52 -19.20
C SER A 134 13.76 -7.74 -18.29
N MET A 135 14.01 -7.54 -17.00
CA MET A 135 13.84 -8.54 -15.96
C MET A 135 12.40 -9.02 -15.85
N ASP A 136 11.43 -8.13 -16.01
CA ASP A 136 10.00 -8.48 -15.98
C ASP A 136 9.63 -9.41 -17.14
N LYS A 137 10.14 -9.11 -18.35
CA LYS A 137 9.94 -9.99 -19.53
C LYS A 137 10.63 -11.34 -19.36
N ARG A 138 11.82 -11.37 -18.74
CA ARG A 138 12.55 -12.60 -18.44
C ARG A 138 11.80 -13.45 -17.41
N LEU A 139 11.34 -12.84 -16.32
CA LEU A 139 10.52 -13.48 -15.29
C LEU A 139 9.23 -14.03 -15.88
N ARG A 140 8.51 -13.25 -16.68
CA ARG A 140 7.27 -13.70 -17.32
C ARG A 140 7.47 -14.92 -18.22
N ARG A 141 8.55 -14.92 -19.02
CA ARG A 141 8.92 -16.08 -19.87
C ARG A 141 9.28 -17.29 -19.03
N LEU A 142 10.14 -17.13 -18.01
CA LEU A 142 10.52 -18.22 -17.11
C LEU A 142 9.31 -18.81 -16.39
N THR A 143 8.43 -17.97 -15.86
CA THR A 143 7.19 -18.42 -15.22
C THR A 143 6.34 -19.19 -16.21
N LEU A 144 6.14 -18.69 -17.44
CA LEU A 144 5.38 -19.41 -18.48
C LEU A 144 5.99 -20.79 -18.80
N TYR A 145 7.31 -20.88 -18.97
CA TYR A 145 7.99 -22.15 -19.25
C TYR A 145 7.87 -23.15 -18.09
N LEU A 146 7.79 -22.67 -16.85
CA LEU A 146 7.62 -23.50 -15.66
C LEU A 146 6.16 -23.91 -15.44
N THR A 147 5.20 -23.01 -15.70
CA THR A 147 3.78 -23.27 -15.43
C THR A 147 3.08 -24.02 -16.56
N ALA A 148 3.53 -23.87 -17.82
CA ALA A 148 2.87 -24.54 -18.95
C ALA A 148 2.91 -26.08 -18.89
N PRO A 149 4.04 -26.73 -18.53
CA PRO A 149 4.08 -28.18 -18.34
C PRO A 149 3.18 -28.64 -17.19
N MET A 150 3.06 -27.85 -16.12
CA MET A 150 2.17 -28.16 -15.01
C MET A 150 0.69 -28.13 -15.42
N PHE A 151 0.29 -27.13 -16.21
CA PHE A 151 -1.06 -27.08 -16.78
C PHE A 151 -1.34 -28.30 -17.66
N ALA A 152 -0.39 -28.72 -18.48
CA ALA A 152 -0.53 -29.93 -19.29
C ALA A 152 -0.68 -31.20 -18.42
N LEU A 153 0.11 -31.34 -17.35
CA LEU A 153 0.00 -32.47 -16.41
C LEU A 153 -1.34 -32.51 -15.68
N ILE A 154 -1.88 -31.35 -15.29
CA ILE A 154 -3.22 -31.26 -14.67
C ILE A 154 -4.29 -31.73 -15.66
N ILE A 155 -4.22 -31.30 -16.93
CA ILE A 155 -5.16 -31.73 -17.97
C ILE A 155 -5.07 -33.24 -18.20
N VAL A 156 -3.87 -33.82 -18.30
CA VAL A 156 -3.69 -35.27 -18.46
C VAL A 156 -4.23 -36.04 -17.25
N SER A 157 -4.02 -35.53 -16.04
CA SER A 157 -4.51 -36.15 -14.80
C SER A 157 -6.05 -36.16 -14.71
N PHE A 158 -6.73 -35.21 -15.37
CA PHE A 158 -8.19 -35.18 -15.45
C PHE A 158 -8.75 -36.34 -16.29
N PHE A 159 -8.02 -36.79 -17.32
CA PHE A 159 -8.46 -37.91 -18.18
C PHE A 159 -8.03 -39.29 -17.67
N PHE A 160 -7.00 -39.39 -16.81
CA PHE A 160 -6.47 -40.65 -16.31
C PHE A 160 -6.43 -40.69 -14.77
N THR A 161 -7.57 -40.99 -14.17
CA THR A 161 -7.80 -40.94 -12.70
C THR A 161 -6.94 -41.91 -11.87
N GLN A 162 -6.41 -42.98 -12.48
CA GLN A 162 -5.55 -43.97 -11.81
C GLN A 162 -4.12 -43.45 -11.53
N ILE A 163 -3.66 -42.42 -12.26
CA ILE A 163 -2.28 -41.91 -12.17
C ILE A 163 -2.18 -40.72 -11.19
N THR A 164 -3.32 -40.18 -10.77
CA THR A 164 -3.44 -38.95 -9.96
C THR A 164 -2.69 -39.04 -8.63
N TYR A 165 -2.71 -40.20 -7.96
CA TYR A 165 -2.03 -40.39 -6.68
C TYR A 165 -0.49 -40.29 -6.77
N PHE A 166 0.09 -40.67 -7.92
CA PHE A 166 1.53 -40.56 -8.16
C PHE A 166 1.96 -39.17 -8.67
N ILE A 167 1.06 -38.47 -9.37
CA ILE A 167 1.34 -37.15 -9.94
C ILE A 167 1.18 -36.03 -8.90
N LEU A 168 0.31 -36.21 -7.90
CA LEU A 168 0.03 -35.18 -6.90
C LEU A 168 1.28 -34.68 -6.13
N PRO A 169 2.16 -35.55 -5.59
CA PRO A 169 3.36 -35.10 -4.89
C PRO A 169 4.33 -34.35 -5.82
N VAL A 170 4.42 -34.79 -7.09
CA VAL A 170 5.25 -34.15 -8.12
C VAL A 170 4.70 -32.75 -8.41
N LEU A 171 3.38 -32.62 -8.63
CA LEU A 171 2.74 -31.32 -8.82
C LEU A 171 2.98 -30.38 -7.62
N CYS A 172 2.84 -30.85 -6.38
CA CYS A 172 3.11 -30.04 -5.19
C CYS A 172 4.53 -29.45 -5.16
N VAL A 173 5.55 -30.25 -5.51
CA VAL A 173 6.95 -29.78 -5.58
C VAL A 173 7.13 -28.78 -6.73
N PHE A 174 6.56 -29.06 -7.90
CA PHE A 174 6.66 -28.16 -9.06
C PHE A 174 5.83 -26.87 -8.90
N CYS A 175 4.78 -26.85 -8.07
CA CYS A 175 4.02 -25.64 -7.71
C CYS A 175 4.86 -24.60 -6.97
N MET A 176 5.84 -25.03 -6.18
CA MET A 176 6.74 -24.13 -5.44
C MET A 176 7.90 -23.60 -6.30
N LEU A 177 8.26 -24.32 -7.37
CA LEU A 177 9.41 -24.02 -8.22
C LEU A 177 9.36 -22.62 -8.87
N PRO A 178 8.22 -22.13 -9.40
CA PRO A 178 8.11 -20.76 -9.92
C PRO A 178 8.44 -19.68 -8.88
N GLN A 179 8.03 -19.86 -7.61
CA GLN A 179 8.30 -18.89 -6.55
C GLN A 179 9.79 -18.86 -6.20
N VAL A 180 10.43 -20.03 -6.12
CA VAL A 180 11.88 -20.13 -5.85
C VAL A 180 12.69 -19.52 -6.99
N VAL A 181 12.33 -19.82 -8.25
CA VAL A 181 13.00 -19.25 -9.43
C VAL A 181 12.81 -17.74 -9.47
N ARG A 182 11.59 -17.25 -9.23
CA ARG A 182 11.31 -15.81 -9.14
C ARG A 182 12.18 -15.16 -8.08
N GLY A 183 12.20 -15.69 -6.86
CA GLY A 183 12.99 -15.18 -5.74
C GLY A 183 14.47 -15.06 -6.07
N ARG A 184 15.08 -16.11 -6.65
CA ARG A 184 16.49 -16.10 -7.08
C ARG A 184 16.77 -15.06 -8.16
N VAL A 185 15.89 -14.94 -9.15
CA VAL A 185 16.06 -13.97 -10.24
C VAL A 185 15.94 -12.53 -9.72
N THR A 186 14.97 -12.24 -8.85
CA THR A 186 14.87 -10.92 -8.18
C THR A 186 16.07 -10.64 -7.28
N LYS A 187 16.55 -11.62 -6.51
CA LYS A 187 17.72 -11.45 -5.65
C LYS A 187 18.96 -11.08 -6.47
N LYS A 188 19.25 -11.82 -7.55
CA LYS A 188 20.34 -11.49 -8.48
C LYS A 188 20.19 -10.11 -9.11
N TRP A 189 18.95 -9.70 -9.40
CA TRP A 189 18.68 -8.36 -9.91
C TRP A 189 18.99 -7.27 -8.89
N PHE A 190 18.56 -7.44 -7.64
CA PHE A 190 18.88 -6.49 -6.57
C PHE A 190 20.38 -6.43 -6.29
N GLU A 191 21.08 -7.57 -6.26
CA GLU A 191 22.54 -7.63 -6.14
C GLU A 191 23.23 -6.89 -7.29
N PHE A 192 22.78 -7.09 -8.53
CA PHE A 192 23.27 -6.33 -9.68
C PHE A 192 23.05 -4.83 -9.48
N LYS A 193 21.86 -4.40 -9.07
CA LYS A 193 21.60 -2.96 -8.83
C LYS A 193 22.55 -2.38 -7.80
N GLU A 194 22.69 -3.04 -6.66
CA GLU A 194 23.51 -2.56 -5.54
C GLU A 194 24.98 -2.43 -5.94
N GLN A 195 25.52 -3.43 -6.66
CA GLN A 195 26.91 -3.42 -7.11
C GLN A 195 27.21 -2.35 -8.17
N ASN A 196 26.20 -1.89 -8.91
CA ASN A 196 26.37 -1.00 -10.07
C ASN A 196 25.87 0.42 -9.83
N LYS A 197 25.07 0.65 -8.79
CA LYS A 197 24.49 1.96 -8.48
C LYS A 197 25.57 3.04 -8.31
N ASN A 198 26.60 2.74 -7.52
CA ASN A 198 27.70 3.68 -7.28
C ASN A 198 28.51 3.96 -8.56
N GLN A 199 28.69 2.96 -9.42
CA GLN A 199 29.38 3.13 -10.69
C GLN A 199 28.64 4.16 -11.57
N ILE A 200 27.34 3.96 -11.77
CA ILE A 200 26.50 4.88 -12.56
C ILE A 200 26.54 6.29 -11.96
N TYR A 201 26.38 6.40 -10.64
CA TYR A 201 26.41 7.69 -9.98
C TYR A 201 27.75 8.41 -10.17
N SER A 202 28.87 7.69 -10.03
CA SER A 202 30.21 8.28 -10.15
C SER A 202 30.57 8.67 -11.58
N GLU A 203 30.20 7.85 -12.57
CA GLU A 203 30.57 8.02 -13.97
C GLU A 203 29.70 9.07 -14.66
N TYR A 204 28.44 9.20 -14.24
CA TYR A 204 27.46 10.12 -14.84
C TYR A 204 26.94 11.17 -13.85
N ARG A 205 27.79 11.56 -12.89
CA ARG A 205 27.46 12.51 -11.84
C ARG A 205 26.91 13.82 -12.39
N GLU A 206 27.53 14.37 -13.43
CA GLU A 206 27.13 15.66 -14.01
C GLU A 206 25.71 15.62 -14.56
N ASP A 207 25.39 14.58 -15.35
CA ASP A 207 24.05 14.37 -15.90
C ASP A 207 23.01 14.20 -14.76
N ILE A 208 23.36 13.46 -13.70
CA ILE A 208 22.50 13.30 -12.51
C ILE A 208 22.30 14.63 -11.79
N MET A 209 23.34 15.46 -11.67
CA MET A 209 23.26 16.78 -11.03
C MET A 209 22.41 17.77 -11.85
N ILE A 210 22.40 17.66 -13.18
CA ILE A 210 21.48 18.44 -14.03
C ILE A 210 20.02 18.12 -13.66
N LEU A 211 19.68 16.82 -13.54
CA LEU A 211 18.33 16.39 -13.15
C LEU A 211 17.97 16.86 -11.73
N LYS A 212 18.89 16.71 -10.77
CA LYS A 212 18.69 17.16 -9.38
C LYS A 212 18.57 18.68 -9.28
N GLY A 213 19.38 19.43 -10.02
CA GLY A 213 19.32 20.89 -10.06
C GLY A 213 17.98 21.41 -10.56
N PHE A 214 17.47 20.83 -11.66
CA PHE A 214 16.12 21.16 -12.15
C PHE A 214 15.01 20.75 -11.17
N THR A 215 15.20 19.61 -10.48
CA THR A 215 14.27 19.15 -9.44
C THR A 215 14.21 20.16 -8.28
N GLY A 216 15.36 20.68 -7.84
CA GLY A 216 15.44 21.75 -6.82
C GLY A 216 14.72 23.02 -7.25
N GLU A 217 15.00 23.53 -8.45
CA GLU A 217 14.32 24.72 -9.00
C GLU A 217 12.79 24.54 -9.08
N THR A 218 12.34 23.35 -9.49
CA THR A 218 10.90 23.04 -9.54
C THR A 218 10.28 23.02 -8.14
N LEU A 219 10.99 22.47 -7.15
CA LEU A 219 10.54 22.46 -5.75
C LEU A 219 10.45 23.88 -5.17
N ASP A 220 11.42 24.75 -5.45
CA ASP A 220 11.43 26.13 -5.01
C ASP A 220 10.27 26.93 -5.64
N ASN A 221 10.03 26.74 -6.94
CA ASN A 221 8.89 27.35 -7.62
C ASN A 221 7.54 26.84 -7.07
N VAL A 222 7.42 25.55 -6.74
CA VAL A 222 6.23 25.02 -6.05
C VAL A 222 6.06 25.69 -4.68
N ARG A 223 7.14 25.83 -3.90
CA ARG A 223 7.10 26.47 -2.59
C ARG A 223 6.65 27.92 -2.69
N ALA A 224 7.23 28.69 -3.61
CA ALA A 224 6.86 30.08 -3.87
C ALA A 224 5.37 30.19 -4.18
N ARG A 225 4.88 29.38 -5.12
CA ARG A 225 3.46 29.37 -5.49
C ARG A 225 2.52 29.03 -4.33
N LEU A 226 2.89 28.06 -3.50
CA LEU A 226 2.10 27.70 -2.31
C LEU A 226 2.03 28.85 -1.30
N ILE A 227 3.12 29.62 -1.15
CA ILE A 227 3.17 30.80 -0.28
C ILE A 227 2.27 31.92 -0.83
N GLU A 228 2.33 32.21 -2.13
CA GLU A 228 1.45 33.18 -2.78
C GLU A 228 -0.04 32.85 -2.57
N LEU A 229 -0.38 31.57 -2.70
CA LEU A 229 -1.73 31.06 -2.50
C LEU A 229 -2.12 30.94 -1.02
N LYS A 230 -1.24 31.33 -0.09
CA LYS A 230 -1.42 31.22 1.37
C LYS A 230 -1.78 29.79 1.81
N VAL A 231 -1.26 28.78 1.11
CA VAL A 231 -1.47 27.38 1.45
C VAL A 231 -0.54 26.99 2.59
N PRO A 232 -1.07 26.41 3.69
CA PRO A 232 -0.21 25.91 4.75
C PRO A 232 0.72 24.80 4.24
N LEU A 233 2.03 25.05 4.28
CA LEU A 233 3.04 24.19 3.68
C LEU A 233 3.06 22.79 4.32
N GLN A 234 2.70 22.69 5.60
CA GLN A 234 2.65 21.43 6.35
C GLN A 234 1.60 20.44 5.82
N LEU A 235 0.62 20.93 5.05
CA LEU A 235 -0.39 20.08 4.41
C LEU A 235 0.15 19.39 3.16
N ILE A 236 1.19 19.96 2.54
CA ILE A 236 1.80 19.42 1.34
C ILE A 236 2.90 18.45 1.75
N LYS A 237 2.58 17.17 1.58
CA LYS A 237 3.48 16.06 1.91
C LYS A 237 3.74 15.23 0.66
N PHE A 238 5.00 14.94 0.41
CA PHE A 238 5.42 14.22 -0.78
C PHE A 238 6.64 13.35 -0.49
N MET A 239 6.90 12.41 -1.39
CA MET A 239 7.97 11.44 -1.26
C MET A 239 9.04 11.72 -2.32
N LEU A 240 10.29 11.66 -1.89
CA LEU A 240 11.49 11.74 -2.70
C LEU A 240 12.43 10.56 -2.34
N TYR A 241 13.45 10.36 -3.12
CA TYR A 241 14.48 9.34 -3.06
C TYR A 241 15.85 9.93 -2.71
N SER A 242 16.03 11.26 -2.85
CA SER A 242 17.22 11.98 -2.41
C SER A 242 16.98 12.85 -1.15
N ARG A 243 18.07 13.21 -0.48
CA ARG A 243 18.12 14.19 0.63
C ARG A 243 18.80 15.50 0.25
N ASP A 244 19.17 15.68 -1.01
CA ASP A 244 20.05 16.76 -1.44
C ASP A 244 19.32 18.10 -1.64
N TYR A 245 17.99 18.13 -1.48
CA TYR A 245 17.20 19.33 -1.73
C TYR A 245 17.09 20.21 -0.48
N GLU A 246 17.25 21.50 -0.69
CA GLU A 246 17.11 22.53 0.34
C GLU A 246 15.62 22.88 0.55
N ASN A 247 15.32 23.68 1.58
CA ASN A 247 13.97 24.19 1.85
C ASN A 247 12.91 23.13 2.18
N LEU A 248 13.34 21.91 2.53
CA LEU A 248 12.47 20.78 2.86
C LEU A 248 12.71 20.26 4.27
N ARG A 249 11.62 19.98 4.99
CA ARG A 249 11.65 19.33 6.29
C ARG A 249 11.38 17.84 6.14
N LEU A 250 12.33 17.01 6.54
CA LEU A 250 12.18 15.56 6.59
C LEU A 250 11.16 15.18 7.68
N LEU A 251 10.10 14.49 7.28
CA LEU A 251 9.07 13.95 8.18
C LEU A 251 9.36 12.51 8.58
N ASN A 252 9.76 11.68 7.62
CA ASN A 252 9.96 10.24 7.82
C ASN A 252 10.86 9.66 6.72
N GLN A 253 11.42 8.48 6.97
CA GLN A 253 12.13 7.68 5.98
C GLN A 253 11.65 6.23 6.01
N LYS A 254 11.59 5.58 4.85
CA LYS A 254 11.29 4.15 4.72
C LYS A 254 12.24 3.49 3.75
N ASN A 255 12.58 2.23 4.03
CA ASN A 255 13.24 1.38 3.06
C ASN A 255 12.20 0.45 2.45
N ILE A 256 11.96 0.56 1.14
CA ILE A 256 11.03 -0.31 0.41
C ILE A 256 11.85 -1.04 -0.66
N ARG A 257 11.96 -2.36 -0.52
CA ARG A 257 12.63 -3.23 -1.51
C ARG A 257 14.06 -2.80 -1.85
N GLY A 258 14.81 -2.32 -0.85
CA GLY A 258 16.19 -1.88 -1.01
C GLY A 258 16.35 -0.41 -1.39
N THR A 259 15.25 0.29 -1.70
CA THR A 259 15.29 1.72 -2.05
C THR A 259 14.82 2.56 -0.87
N LYS A 260 15.61 3.59 -0.51
CA LYS A 260 15.24 4.56 0.53
C LYS A 260 14.28 5.59 -0.04
N GLN A 261 13.19 5.83 0.66
CA GLN A 261 12.19 6.86 0.40
C GLN A 261 12.15 7.81 1.58
N TYR A 262 12.16 9.10 1.29
CA TYR A 262 12.14 10.20 2.24
C TYR A 262 10.83 10.98 2.05
N PHE A 263 10.09 11.15 3.13
CA PHE A 263 8.83 11.90 3.14
C PHE A 263 9.11 13.31 3.62
N TYR A 264 8.78 14.30 2.81
CA TYR A 264 9.05 15.72 3.05
C TYR A 264 7.78 16.55 3.16
N THR A 265 7.94 17.71 3.78
CA THR A 265 7.08 18.88 3.65
C THR A 265 7.95 20.11 3.41
N PHE A 266 7.38 21.19 2.88
CA PHE A 266 8.15 22.42 2.64
C PHE A 266 8.42 23.19 3.93
N GLU A 267 9.59 23.81 4.02
CA GLU A 267 9.94 24.75 5.08
C GLU A 267 9.55 26.18 4.72
N TYR A 268 9.03 26.91 5.69
CA TYR A 268 8.75 28.33 5.52
C TYR A 268 10.06 29.12 5.38
N PRO A 269 10.15 30.08 4.44
CA PRO A 269 11.31 30.96 4.37
C PRO A 269 11.42 31.84 5.62
N GLN A 270 12.63 32.31 5.90
CA GLN A 270 12.89 33.18 7.05
C GLN A 270 12.00 34.44 6.97
N GLY A 271 11.36 34.78 8.09
CA GLY A 271 10.46 35.94 8.18
C GLY A 271 9.02 35.70 7.74
N VAL A 272 8.67 34.51 7.24
CA VAL A 272 7.27 34.15 6.94
C VAL A 272 6.74 33.20 8.02
N GLU A 273 5.73 33.66 8.76
CA GLU A 273 5.07 32.82 9.77
C GLU A 273 4.17 31.75 9.11
N PRO A 274 4.02 30.57 9.74
CA PRO A 274 3.15 29.53 9.23
C PRO A 274 1.69 29.95 9.11
N PHE A 275 1.08 29.69 7.96
CA PHE A 275 -0.35 29.97 7.76
C PHE A 275 -1.23 29.07 8.64
N PRO A 276 -2.34 29.61 9.18
CA PRO A 276 -3.26 28.82 10.00
C PRO A 276 -3.89 27.70 9.17
N ILE A 277 -3.94 26.49 9.75
CA ILE A 277 -4.54 25.33 9.08
C ILE A 277 -6.03 25.27 9.43
N PRO A 278 -6.93 25.25 8.43
CA PRO A 278 -8.36 25.09 8.67
C PRO A 278 -8.66 23.81 9.46
N GLN A 279 -9.64 23.86 10.37
CA GLN A 279 -10.00 22.71 11.21
C GLN A 279 -10.32 21.45 10.40
N GLN A 280 -10.95 21.63 9.23
CA GLN A 280 -11.30 20.57 8.28
C GLN A 280 -10.07 19.82 7.73
N LEU A 281 -8.90 20.45 7.74
CA LEU A 281 -7.65 19.92 7.20
C LEU A 281 -6.67 19.43 8.30
N LEU A 282 -7.02 19.56 9.59
CA LEU A 282 -6.18 19.12 10.70
C LEU A 282 -5.84 17.63 10.63
N GLN A 283 -6.73 16.81 10.05
CA GLN A 283 -6.48 15.39 9.80
C GLN A 283 -5.24 15.12 8.94
N TYR A 284 -4.83 16.08 8.10
CA TYR A 284 -3.65 15.97 7.23
C TYR A 284 -2.35 16.40 7.90
N GLN A 285 -2.39 17.00 9.11
CA GLN A 285 -1.17 17.34 9.85
C GLN A 285 -0.47 16.10 10.41
N GLN A 286 -1.20 15.02 10.70
CA GLN A 286 -0.60 13.78 11.21
C GLN A 286 0.47 13.29 10.21
N PRO A 287 1.72 13.07 10.65
CA PRO A 287 2.81 12.73 9.75
C PRO A 287 2.41 11.53 8.88
N ILE A 288 2.89 11.45 7.63
CA ILE A 288 2.91 10.18 6.87
C ILE A 288 3.97 9.25 7.51
N ILE A 289 3.91 9.09 8.82
CA ILE A 289 3.93 7.75 9.32
C ILE A 289 2.70 7.18 8.60
N PRO A 290 2.79 6.05 7.85
CA PRO A 290 1.61 5.23 7.90
C PRO A 290 1.40 5.16 9.43
N LYS A 291 0.29 5.71 9.98
CA LYS A 291 -0.37 4.94 11.03
C LYS A 291 -0.17 3.56 10.50
N LYS A 292 0.67 2.71 11.15
CA LYS A 292 0.74 1.29 10.79
C LYS A 292 -0.70 1.07 10.44
N ALA A 293 -1.01 0.85 9.16
CA ALA A 293 -2.36 0.43 8.86
C ALA A 293 -2.40 -0.72 9.81
N GLU A 294 -3.12 -0.57 10.94
CA GLU A 294 -3.23 -1.60 11.95
C GLU A 294 -3.53 -2.74 11.04
N LYS A 295 -2.53 -3.62 10.90
CA LYS A 295 -2.45 -4.53 9.77
C LYS A 295 -3.61 -5.38 10.21
N LEU A 296 -4.83 -5.08 9.73
CA LEU A 296 -6.05 -5.42 10.46
C LEU A 296 -5.89 -6.89 10.69
N GLU A 297 -5.62 -7.28 11.94
CA GLU A 297 -4.91 -8.54 12.13
C GLU A 297 -5.85 -9.59 11.55
N LYS A 298 -5.42 -10.31 10.51
CA LYS A 298 -6.35 -11.15 9.74
C LYS A 298 -6.41 -12.56 10.30
N ASN A 299 -5.41 -12.90 11.11
CA ASN A 299 -5.18 -14.25 11.59
C ASN A 299 -5.71 -14.39 13.02
N PHE A 300 -7.01 -14.17 13.17
CA PHE A 300 -7.71 -14.49 14.41
C PHE A 300 -8.22 -15.91 14.37
N ILE A 301 -7.81 -16.68 15.37
CA ILE A 301 -8.29 -18.03 15.62
C ILE A 301 -9.23 -17.96 16.81
N VAL A 302 -10.47 -18.39 16.64
CA VAL A 302 -11.40 -18.53 17.76
C VAL A 302 -11.38 -19.99 18.20
N LEU A 303 -11.17 -20.21 19.49
CA LEU A 303 -11.24 -21.53 20.10
C LEU A 303 -12.72 -21.89 20.29
N SER A 304 -13.33 -22.45 19.25
CA SER A 304 -14.72 -22.90 19.24
C SER A 304 -14.87 -24.23 19.99
N GLU A 305 -16.11 -24.55 20.40
CA GLU A 305 -16.42 -25.77 21.17
C GLU A 305 -15.55 -25.91 22.43
N MET A 306 -15.20 -24.77 23.03
CA MET A 306 -14.34 -24.72 24.21
C MET A 306 -15.02 -25.38 25.40
N LYS A 307 -14.36 -26.37 26.01
CA LYS A 307 -14.77 -26.97 27.28
C LYS A 307 -13.79 -26.56 28.36
N GLY A 308 -14.26 -25.72 29.26
CA GLY A 308 -13.45 -25.16 30.32
C GLY A 308 -14.33 -24.63 31.44
N ARG A 309 -13.81 -24.71 32.66
CA ARG A 309 -14.45 -24.20 33.88
C ARG A 309 -13.42 -23.48 34.72
N ASP A 310 -13.86 -22.44 35.43
CA ASP A 310 -13.01 -21.66 36.34
C ASP A 310 -11.75 -21.09 35.65
N GLY A 311 -11.85 -20.75 34.36
CA GLY A 311 -10.75 -20.17 33.60
C GLY A 311 -9.71 -21.16 33.09
N VAL A 312 -9.93 -22.49 33.22
CA VAL A 312 -9.06 -23.54 32.69
C VAL A 312 -9.71 -24.23 31.49
N ILE A 313 -9.01 -24.29 30.37
CA ILE A 313 -9.48 -24.84 29.10
C ILE A 313 -8.93 -26.25 28.92
N ASN A 314 -9.81 -27.25 28.88
CA ASN A 314 -9.44 -28.66 28.75
C ASN A 314 -9.55 -29.17 27.32
N TYR A 315 -10.40 -28.56 26.50
CA TYR A 315 -10.62 -28.92 25.11
C TYR A 315 -11.08 -27.71 24.30
N PHE A 316 -10.68 -27.64 23.04
CA PHE A 316 -11.12 -26.64 22.08
C PHE A 316 -10.86 -27.09 20.64
N VAL A 317 -11.52 -26.45 19.70
CA VAL A 317 -11.27 -26.58 18.27
C VAL A 317 -10.81 -25.21 17.73
N PRO A 318 -9.57 -25.07 17.23
CA PRO A 318 -9.09 -23.80 16.69
C PRO A 318 -9.73 -23.54 15.31
N THR A 319 -10.52 -22.46 15.20
CA THR A 319 -11.19 -22.08 13.96
C THR A 319 -10.71 -20.71 13.48
N LEU A 320 -10.15 -20.64 12.27
CA LEU A 320 -9.76 -19.38 11.65
C LEU A 320 -11.01 -18.57 11.26
N LYS A 321 -11.14 -17.34 11.77
CA LYS A 321 -12.28 -16.44 11.51
C LYS A 321 -11.87 -15.23 10.66
N ASP A 322 -11.26 -15.51 9.50
CA ASP A 322 -10.78 -14.50 8.54
C ASP A 322 -11.86 -13.49 8.12
N LYS A 323 -13.10 -13.95 7.90
CA LYS A 323 -14.26 -13.14 7.52
C LYS A 323 -14.71 -12.17 8.62
N TYR A 324 -14.35 -12.43 9.87
CA TYR A 324 -14.72 -11.61 11.02
C TYR A 324 -13.57 -10.75 11.53
N ALA A 325 -12.41 -10.74 10.85
CA ALA A 325 -11.23 -10.00 11.28
C ALA A 325 -11.50 -8.52 11.55
N GLU A 326 -12.30 -7.84 10.73
CA GLU A 326 -12.65 -6.43 10.96
C GLU A 326 -13.48 -6.26 12.24
N LYS A 327 -14.50 -7.10 12.47
CA LYS A 327 -15.32 -7.07 13.69
C LYS A 327 -14.52 -7.42 14.94
N ILE A 328 -13.59 -8.37 14.84
CA ILE A 328 -12.72 -8.77 15.95
C ILE A 328 -11.76 -7.64 16.32
N ASN A 329 -11.15 -6.97 15.33
CA ASN A 329 -10.31 -5.80 15.59
C ASN A 329 -11.12 -4.68 16.27
N GLU A 330 -12.35 -4.41 15.82
CA GLU A 330 -13.23 -3.44 16.46
C GLU A 330 -13.58 -3.84 17.92
N MET A 331 -13.85 -5.12 18.16
CA MET A 331 -14.08 -5.65 19.52
C MET A 331 -12.85 -5.45 20.41
N LEU A 332 -11.66 -5.82 19.94
CA LEU A 332 -10.41 -5.68 20.69
C LEU A 332 -10.10 -4.20 20.99
N ASN A 333 -10.28 -3.32 20.01
CA ASN A 333 -10.10 -1.87 20.20
C ASN A 333 -11.05 -1.26 21.24
N ASN A 334 -12.21 -1.88 21.46
CA ASN A 334 -13.20 -1.50 22.48
C ASN A 334 -13.06 -2.29 23.79
N SER A 335 -11.98 -3.06 23.97
CA SER A 335 -11.73 -3.88 25.16
C SER A 335 -10.64 -3.28 26.04
N LYS A 336 -10.75 -3.50 27.36
CA LYS A 336 -9.67 -3.23 28.31
C LYS A 336 -8.85 -4.50 28.49
N PHE A 337 -7.53 -4.38 28.45
CA PHE A 337 -6.60 -5.49 28.55
C PHE A 337 -5.99 -5.59 29.94
N SER A 338 -5.90 -6.80 30.47
CA SER A 338 -5.19 -7.10 31.71
C SER A 338 -4.41 -8.40 31.54
N LYS A 339 -3.23 -8.49 32.16
CA LYS A 339 -2.45 -9.74 32.11
C LYS A 339 -3.21 -10.84 32.86
N ALA A 340 -3.26 -12.04 32.29
CA ALA A 340 -3.87 -13.17 32.99
C ALA A 340 -3.08 -13.49 34.27
N PRO A 341 -3.75 -13.83 35.38
CA PRO A 341 -3.10 -14.15 36.65
C PRO A 341 -2.35 -15.49 36.59
N ASN A 342 -2.82 -16.40 35.73
CA ASN A 342 -2.25 -17.71 35.49
C ASN A 342 -1.45 -17.70 34.17
N ASP A 343 -0.42 -18.54 34.09
CA ASP A 343 0.36 -18.72 32.87
C ASP A 343 -0.37 -19.61 31.84
N PHE A 344 0.15 -19.66 30.61
CA PHE A 344 -0.44 -20.44 29.53
C PHE A 344 -0.58 -21.93 29.89
N ALA A 345 0.43 -22.51 30.55
CA ALA A 345 0.42 -23.93 30.94
C ALA A 345 -0.68 -24.24 31.96
N THR A 346 -1.01 -23.29 32.84
CA THR A 346 -2.11 -23.44 33.80
C THR A 346 -3.48 -23.24 33.16
N ILE A 347 -3.59 -22.33 32.19
CA ILE A 347 -4.85 -22.04 31.48
C ILE A 347 -5.17 -23.15 30.46
N MET A 348 -4.16 -23.75 29.84
CA MET A 348 -4.29 -24.78 28.80
C MET A 348 -3.36 -25.98 29.08
N PRO A 349 -3.61 -26.77 30.15
CA PRO A 349 -2.69 -27.82 30.60
C PRO A 349 -2.57 -28.99 29.61
N ASN A 350 -3.56 -29.19 28.73
CA ASN A 350 -3.60 -30.29 27.77
C ASN A 350 -3.17 -29.89 26.34
N TYR A 351 -2.45 -28.77 26.18
CA TYR A 351 -1.93 -28.35 24.88
C TYR A 351 -0.97 -29.42 24.34
N SER A 352 -1.41 -30.16 23.31
CA SER A 352 -0.75 -31.35 22.76
C SER A 352 -0.80 -31.32 21.24
N GLU A 353 -0.04 -32.18 20.55
CA GLU A 353 0.04 -32.21 19.07
C GLU A 353 -1.32 -32.31 18.35
N ASN A 354 -2.35 -32.81 19.03
CA ASN A 354 -3.72 -32.92 18.50
C ASN A 354 -4.60 -31.68 18.77
N MET A 355 -4.15 -30.74 19.60
CA MET A 355 -4.85 -29.52 20.01
C MET A 355 -3.88 -28.34 19.90
N VAL A 356 -3.33 -28.12 18.71
CA VAL A 356 -2.34 -27.07 18.44
C VAL A 356 -2.95 -25.95 17.62
N ILE A 357 -2.56 -24.71 17.93
CA ILE A 357 -2.90 -23.53 17.15
C ILE A 357 -1.88 -23.42 16.01
N TYR A 358 -2.35 -23.48 14.77
CA TYR A 358 -1.50 -23.37 13.58
C TYR A 358 -1.60 -21.98 12.97
N CYS A 359 -0.46 -21.47 12.49
CA CYS A 359 -0.42 -20.30 11.62
C CYS A 359 -0.99 -20.66 10.23
N VAL A 360 -1.37 -19.64 9.44
CA VAL A 360 -1.85 -19.80 8.06
C VAL A 360 -0.81 -20.52 7.17
N CYS A 361 0.48 -20.41 7.51
CA CYS A 361 1.53 -21.14 6.81
C CYS A 361 1.71 -22.61 7.27
N GLY A 362 0.89 -23.10 8.21
CA GLY A 362 0.90 -24.47 8.72
C GLY A 362 1.93 -24.74 9.82
N GLN A 363 2.64 -23.72 10.33
CA GLN A 363 3.56 -23.87 11.47
C GLN A 363 2.80 -23.80 12.79
N VAL A 364 3.28 -24.55 13.79
CA VAL A 364 2.80 -24.47 15.17
C VAL A 364 3.10 -23.10 15.73
N VAL A 365 2.10 -22.46 16.33
CA VAL A 365 2.25 -21.16 16.98
C VAL A 365 2.71 -21.38 18.42
N GLU A 366 3.82 -20.74 18.79
CA GLU A 366 4.28 -20.64 20.17
C GLU A 366 3.58 -19.46 20.85
N ILE A 367 2.81 -19.73 21.91
CA ILE A 367 2.07 -18.69 22.65
C ILE A 367 2.99 -18.12 23.73
N ASN A 368 3.27 -16.83 23.69
CA ASN A 368 4.18 -16.17 24.63
C ASN A 368 3.47 -15.24 25.63
N ASN A 369 2.21 -14.89 25.36
CA ASN A 369 1.44 -13.97 26.20
C ASN A 369 -0.04 -14.36 26.25
N VAL A 370 -0.63 -14.23 27.45
CA VAL A 370 -2.05 -14.47 27.69
C VAL A 370 -2.64 -13.28 28.42
N GLN A 371 -3.68 -12.70 27.84
CA GLN A 371 -4.37 -11.54 28.35
C GLN A 371 -5.85 -11.86 28.59
N ILE A 372 -6.43 -11.21 29.59
CA ILE A 372 -7.88 -11.15 29.79
C ILE A 372 -8.36 -9.84 29.19
N CYS A 373 -9.23 -9.97 28.20
CA CYS A 373 -9.90 -8.85 27.54
C CYS A 373 -11.27 -8.65 28.20
N ASN A 374 -11.56 -7.43 28.61
CA ASN A 374 -12.86 -7.02 29.14
C ASN A 374 -13.54 -6.07 28.16
N TRP A 375 -14.49 -6.58 27.39
CA TRP A 375 -15.23 -5.80 26.40
C TRP A 375 -16.38 -5.06 27.05
N LYS A 376 -16.36 -3.72 26.95
CA LYS A 376 -17.36 -2.79 27.51
C LYS A 376 -17.73 -3.05 28.98
N ASP A 377 -16.80 -3.61 29.77
CA ASP A 377 -17.03 -4.03 31.17
C ASP A 377 -18.16 -5.08 31.37
N GLN A 378 -18.59 -5.74 30.29
CA GLN A 378 -19.74 -6.67 30.28
C GLN A 378 -19.33 -8.11 30.00
N PHE A 379 -18.28 -8.33 29.20
CA PHE A 379 -17.91 -9.65 28.72
C PHE A 379 -16.40 -9.84 28.77
N LYS A 380 -15.97 -10.96 29.38
CA LYS A 380 -14.56 -11.30 29.54
C LYS A 380 -14.18 -12.55 28.76
N PHE A 381 -13.06 -12.48 28.06
CA PHE A 381 -12.52 -13.57 27.27
C PHE A 381 -10.98 -13.55 27.30
N TYR A 382 -10.36 -14.68 26.99
CA TYR A 382 -8.92 -14.79 26.85
C TYR A 382 -8.47 -14.38 25.44
N LEU A 383 -7.36 -13.64 25.38
CA LEU A 383 -6.57 -13.39 24.18
C LEU A 383 -5.19 -14.02 24.37
N PHE A 384 -4.88 -14.99 23.52
CA PHE A 384 -3.57 -15.62 23.42
C PHE A 384 -2.82 -14.99 22.25
N GLU A 385 -1.63 -14.48 22.52
CA GLU A 385 -0.77 -13.88 21.50
C GLU A 385 0.37 -14.85 21.18
N GLY A 386 0.48 -15.21 19.91
CA GLY A 386 1.57 -16.02 19.41
C GLY A 386 2.82 -15.21 19.10
N GLU A 387 3.97 -15.86 19.12
CA GLU A 387 5.19 -15.32 18.51
C GLU A 387 5.02 -15.11 17.01
N GLN A 388 5.77 -14.14 16.46
CA GLN A 388 5.74 -13.88 15.03
C GLN A 388 6.26 -15.10 14.27
N CYS A 389 5.41 -15.66 13.42
CA CYS A 389 5.75 -16.84 12.64
C CYS A 389 6.77 -16.50 11.53
N ASN A 390 7.47 -17.50 10.98
CA ASN A 390 8.44 -17.30 9.88
C ASN A 390 7.82 -16.70 8.60
N CYS A 391 6.48 -16.72 8.48
CA CYS A 391 5.74 -16.04 7.41
C CYS A 391 5.49 -14.54 7.69
N GLU A 392 6.13 -14.00 8.74
CA GLU A 392 6.03 -12.60 9.21
C GLU A 392 4.64 -12.21 9.76
N GLU A 393 3.75 -13.17 9.98
CA GLU A 393 2.42 -12.96 10.54
C GLU A 393 2.36 -13.36 12.03
N THR A 394 1.63 -12.59 12.81
CA THR A 394 1.32 -12.89 14.22
C THR A 394 -0.06 -13.54 14.30
N VAL A 395 -0.19 -14.55 15.15
CA VAL A 395 -1.46 -15.26 15.35
C VAL A 395 -2.05 -14.87 16.70
N TYR A 396 -3.33 -14.55 16.68
CA TYR A 396 -4.09 -14.19 17.87
C TYR A 396 -5.20 -15.22 18.06
N ALA A 397 -5.22 -15.89 19.21
CA ALA A 397 -6.29 -16.81 19.54
C ALA A 397 -7.22 -16.24 20.61
N LEU A 398 -8.53 -16.41 20.43
CA LEU A 398 -9.59 -15.90 21.28
C LEU A 398 -10.33 -17.07 21.90
N SER A 399 -10.59 -17.03 23.20
CA SER A 399 -11.34 -18.08 23.88
C SER A 399 -12.23 -17.54 24.98
N LEU A 400 -13.36 -18.19 25.20
CA LEU A 400 -14.18 -17.93 26.38
C LEU A 400 -13.38 -18.31 27.66
N MET A 401 -13.69 -17.67 28.78
CA MET A 401 -13.09 -18.07 30.06
C MET A 401 -13.79 -19.28 30.69
N ASP A 402 -15.08 -19.47 30.37
CA ASP A 402 -15.90 -20.57 30.85
C ASP A 402 -16.89 -20.98 29.76
N GLU A 403 -17.22 -22.28 29.70
CA GLU A 403 -18.20 -22.83 28.77
C GLU A 403 -19.61 -22.24 29.00
N SER A 404 -19.95 -21.87 30.25
CA SER A 404 -21.25 -21.28 30.58
C SER A 404 -21.30 -19.75 30.47
N ALA A 405 -20.28 -19.11 29.90
CA ALA A 405 -20.27 -17.65 29.77
C ALA A 405 -21.36 -17.16 28.81
N GLU A 406 -22.23 -16.24 29.27
CA GLU A 406 -23.23 -15.60 28.42
C GLU A 406 -22.54 -14.64 27.44
N VAL A 407 -22.52 -15.03 26.16
CA VAL A 407 -21.95 -14.21 25.07
C VAL A 407 -22.97 -13.15 24.65
N PRO A 408 -22.62 -11.84 24.67
CA PRO A 408 -23.50 -10.78 24.19
C PRO A 408 -23.96 -11.01 22.74
N GLU A 409 -25.19 -10.63 22.40
CA GLU A 409 -25.76 -10.81 21.04
C GLU A 409 -24.84 -10.29 19.93
N GLU A 410 -24.17 -9.15 20.16
CA GLU A 410 -23.24 -8.53 19.21
C GLU A 410 -22.02 -9.42 18.88
N LEU A 411 -21.65 -10.34 19.77
CA LEU A 411 -20.43 -11.16 19.67
C LEU A 411 -20.70 -12.65 19.42
N LYS A 412 -21.97 -13.08 19.38
CA LYS A 412 -22.33 -14.48 19.10
C LYS A 412 -21.80 -14.96 17.76
N ASP A 413 -21.83 -14.10 16.74
CA ASP A 413 -21.26 -14.38 15.42
C ASP A 413 -19.75 -14.70 15.45
N ILE A 414 -19.02 -14.26 16.48
CA ILE A 414 -17.57 -14.47 16.61
C ILE A 414 -17.28 -15.75 17.40
N PHE A 415 -17.93 -15.94 18.55
CA PHE A 415 -17.62 -17.02 19.51
C PHE A 415 -18.48 -18.29 19.36
N LEU A 416 -19.68 -18.19 18.78
CA LEU A 416 -20.64 -19.30 18.70
C LEU A 416 -20.93 -19.77 17.26
N SER A 417 -20.26 -19.21 16.25
CA SER A 417 -20.49 -19.52 14.82
C SER A 417 -19.64 -20.66 14.26
#